data_AF-A0A2H0ALJ7-F1
#
_entry.id   AF-A0A2H0ALJ7-F1
#
_cell.length_a   1.000
_cell.length_b   1.000
_cell.length_c   1.000
_cell.angle_alpha   90.00
_cell.angle_beta   90.00
_cell.angle_gamma   90.00
#
_symmetry.space_group_name_H-M   'P 1'
#
loop_
_entity.id
_entity.type
_entity.pdbx_description
1 polymer ?
#
loop_
_entity_poly.entity_id
_entity_poly.type
_entity_poly.pdbx_seq_one_letter_code
_entity_poly.pdbx_strand_id
1 'polypeptide(L)'
;MDIKIKIEGGGLSFEGETDIVKAAQVIAFIKSDSIPNPTKPAALLTGVTNTQTTPRQALVDSNAKTNPEKITVLGKYLMDRDNQTNFSGREVQEIMKKTGEKMPKNFSRDLQVAIDDLGYIFEDDVQKGQYSVTDGGAQAILNGFSLNNQNRNSRRKSKTNKSGGKKAIREEVNKLDISGEKEGLPNYWQIDSKGHRILWLINYAESNKIDGLSPVEIESLATKLRDDIESKNVRALTTKSAKNNFIKVDPSGKYKILQNGIKFLKKSDFEKDAKKQS
;
A
#
# COMPACT_ATOMS: atom_id res chain seq x y z
N MET A 1 25.55 -23.84 -23.17
CA MET A 1 25.89 -24.86 -24.19
C MET A 1 25.48 -26.17 -23.59
N ASP A 2 24.51 -26.85 -24.19
CA ASP A 2 24.00 -28.09 -23.63
C ASP A 2 24.94 -29.24 -24.02
N ILE A 3 25.22 -30.10 -23.05
CA ILE A 3 26.10 -31.25 -23.22
C ILE A 3 25.39 -32.51 -22.77
N LYS A 4 25.62 -33.59 -23.52
CA LYS A 4 25.07 -34.91 -23.21
C LYS A 4 26.00 -35.63 -22.24
N ILE A 5 25.46 -36.09 -21.12
CA ILE A 5 26.18 -36.89 -20.13
C ILE A 5 25.63 -38.30 -20.14
N LYS A 6 26.53 -39.29 -20.13
CA LYS A 6 26.22 -40.71 -19.96
C LYS A 6 27.04 -41.27 -18.80
N ILE A 7 26.37 -41.91 -17.82
CA ILE A 7 27.01 -42.52 -16.64
C ILE A 7 26.58 -43.97 -16.59
N GLU A 8 27.55 -44.90 -16.55
CA GLU A 8 27.31 -46.34 -16.50
C GLU A 8 28.20 -46.99 -15.44
N GLY A 9 27.62 -47.85 -14.60
CA GLY A 9 28.36 -48.66 -13.62
C GLY A 9 27.46 -49.37 -12.61
N GLY A 10 27.90 -50.51 -12.08
CA GLY A 10 27.27 -51.18 -10.93
C GLY A 10 25.77 -51.51 -11.04
N GLY A 11 25.22 -51.62 -12.25
CA GLY A 11 23.77 -51.82 -12.46
C GLY A 11 22.94 -50.53 -12.58
N LEU A 12 23.58 -49.37 -12.69
CA LEU A 12 22.94 -48.07 -12.91
C LEU A 12 23.39 -47.48 -14.26
N SER A 13 22.42 -47.00 -15.05
CA SER A 13 22.67 -46.27 -16.30
C SER A 13 21.86 -44.98 -16.31
N PHE A 14 22.52 -43.85 -16.58
CA PHE A 14 21.87 -42.55 -16.73
C PHE A 14 22.35 -41.88 -18.01
N GLU A 15 21.42 -41.30 -18.78
CA GLU A 15 21.70 -40.51 -19.97
C GLU A 15 20.80 -39.26 -19.97
N GLY A 16 21.40 -38.09 -20.16
CA GLY A 16 20.66 -36.83 -20.17
C GLY A 16 21.48 -35.65 -20.67
N GLU A 17 20.79 -34.58 -21.04
CA GLU A 17 21.41 -33.31 -21.46
C GLU A 17 21.42 -32.32 -20.29
N THR A 18 22.51 -31.60 -20.12
CA THR A 18 22.65 -30.58 -19.06
C THR A 18 23.68 -29.52 -19.44
N ASP A 19 23.73 -28.44 -18.67
CA ASP A 19 24.74 -27.41 -18.78
C ASP A 19 26.13 -27.85 -18.25
N ILE A 20 27.19 -27.25 -18.80
CA ILE A 20 28.60 -27.58 -18.53
C ILE A 20 28.97 -27.46 -17.06
N VAL A 21 28.40 -26.49 -16.35
CA VAL A 21 28.67 -26.26 -14.92
C VAL A 21 28.14 -27.42 -14.07
N LYS A 22 26.93 -27.91 -14.40
CA LYS A 22 26.32 -29.06 -13.72
C LYS A 22 27.07 -30.35 -14.04
N ALA A 23 27.51 -30.52 -15.28
CA ALA A 23 28.33 -31.65 -15.68
C ALA A 23 29.65 -31.73 -14.90
N ALA A 24 30.32 -30.60 -14.74
CA ALA A 24 31.55 -30.50 -13.97
C ALA A 24 31.34 -30.87 -12.49
N GLN A 25 30.20 -30.50 -11.90
CA GLN A 25 29.83 -30.89 -10.52
C GLN A 25 29.60 -32.40 -10.40
N VAL A 26 28.91 -33.02 -11.36
CA VAL A 26 28.69 -34.47 -11.38
C VAL A 26 30.02 -35.22 -11.51
N ILE A 27 30.92 -34.78 -12.40
CA ILE A 27 32.25 -35.37 -12.56
C ILE A 27 33.11 -35.21 -11.30
N ALA A 28 33.09 -34.03 -10.67
CA ALA A 28 33.82 -33.77 -9.43
C ALA A 28 33.33 -34.67 -8.29
N PHE A 29 32.01 -34.89 -8.21
CA PHE A 29 31.40 -35.79 -7.22
C PHE A 29 31.79 -37.26 -7.44
N ILE A 30 31.87 -37.72 -8.68
CA ILE A 30 32.27 -39.10 -9.00
C ILE A 30 33.77 -39.34 -8.69
N LYS A 31 34.62 -38.34 -8.90
CA LYS A 31 36.08 -38.46 -8.73
C LYS A 31 36.56 -38.30 -7.28
N SER A 32 35.73 -37.80 -6.37
CA SER A 32 36.13 -37.71 -4.97
C SER A 32 36.01 -39.08 -4.29
N ASP A 33 37.13 -39.78 -4.13
CA ASP A 33 37.25 -41.01 -3.31
C ASP A 33 36.95 -40.77 -1.82
N SER A 34 36.83 -39.51 -1.43
CA SER A 34 36.30 -39.12 -0.14
C SER A 34 34.79 -39.15 -0.21
N ILE A 35 34.17 -40.18 0.38
CA ILE A 35 32.76 -40.12 0.79
C ILE A 35 32.70 -38.95 1.77
N PRO A 36 32.10 -37.78 1.42
CA PRO A 36 31.99 -36.70 2.39
C PRO A 36 31.08 -37.23 3.49
N ASN A 37 31.63 -37.38 4.69
CA ASN A 37 30.82 -37.69 5.86
C ASN A 37 29.87 -36.49 6.03
N PRO A 38 28.55 -36.65 5.85
CA PRO A 38 27.64 -35.51 5.81
C PRO A 38 27.50 -34.94 7.22
N THR A 39 28.29 -33.91 7.56
CA THR A 39 28.21 -33.21 8.86
C THR A 39 26.95 -32.37 9.00
N LYS A 40 26.05 -32.44 8.02
CA LYS A 40 24.66 -31.99 8.11
C LYS A 40 23.79 -33.12 7.56
N PRO A 41 22.74 -33.55 8.28
CA PRO A 41 21.84 -34.58 7.76
C PRO A 41 21.35 -34.16 6.38
N ALA A 42 21.48 -35.07 5.42
CA ALA A 42 20.91 -34.97 4.09
C ALA A 42 19.37 -35.00 4.19
N ALA A 43 18.79 -33.92 4.71
CA ALA A 43 17.43 -33.58 4.42
C ALA A 43 17.41 -32.92 3.03
N LEU A 44 16.56 -33.44 2.14
CA LEU A 44 16.07 -32.78 0.91
C LEU A 44 16.88 -32.99 -0.39
N LEU A 45 17.36 -34.20 -0.66
CA LEU A 45 17.50 -34.68 -2.04
C LEU A 45 16.56 -35.88 -2.33
N THR A 46 15.52 -36.03 -1.53
CA THR A 46 14.40 -36.91 -1.87
C THR A 46 13.64 -36.27 -3.01
N GLY A 47 13.66 -36.94 -4.15
CA GLY A 47 12.92 -36.57 -5.34
C GLY A 47 11.48 -36.21 -5.02
N VAL A 48 10.97 -35.30 -5.82
CA VAL A 48 9.56 -34.98 -5.98
C VAL A 48 8.82 -36.30 -6.21
N THR A 49 8.36 -36.94 -5.14
CA THR A 49 7.24 -37.85 -5.25
C THR A 49 6.10 -36.97 -5.70
N ASN A 50 5.76 -37.04 -6.98
CA ASN A 50 4.50 -36.56 -7.54
C ASN A 50 3.35 -37.33 -6.88
N THR A 51 3.22 -37.26 -5.57
CA THR A 51 1.94 -37.46 -4.92
C THR A 51 1.08 -36.38 -5.52
N GLN A 52 0.02 -36.77 -6.23
CA GLN A 52 -0.94 -35.86 -6.82
C GLN A 52 -1.61 -35.06 -5.71
N THR A 53 -0.95 -34.01 -5.26
CA THR A 53 -1.41 -33.15 -4.19
C THR A 53 -2.63 -32.43 -4.74
N THR A 54 -3.79 -32.60 -4.12
CA THR A 54 -4.95 -31.82 -4.52
C THR A 54 -4.70 -30.33 -4.20
N PRO A 55 -5.30 -29.37 -4.92
CA PRO A 55 -5.04 -27.96 -4.64
C PRO A 55 -5.45 -27.55 -3.22
N ARG A 56 -6.41 -28.26 -2.62
CA ARG A 56 -6.75 -28.08 -1.20
C ARG A 56 -5.66 -28.60 -0.27
N GLN A 57 -5.06 -29.75 -0.58
CA GLN A 57 -3.95 -30.29 0.20
C GLN A 57 -2.75 -29.34 0.15
N ALA A 58 -2.43 -28.76 -1.01
CA ALA A 58 -1.35 -27.78 -1.15
C ALA A 58 -1.53 -26.57 -0.22
N LEU A 59 -2.76 -26.07 -0.07
CA LEU A 59 -3.09 -24.98 0.85
C LEU A 59 -2.94 -25.36 2.33
N VAL A 60 -3.30 -26.60 2.68
CA VAL A 60 -3.17 -27.13 4.04
C VAL A 60 -1.70 -27.32 4.40
N ASP A 61 -0.93 -27.95 3.51
CA ASP A 61 0.51 -28.22 3.71
C ASP A 61 1.31 -26.93 3.85
N SER A 62 0.96 -25.90 3.07
CA SER A 62 1.64 -24.60 3.13
C SER A 62 1.16 -23.70 4.27
N ASN A 63 0.14 -24.08 5.04
CA ASN A 63 -0.45 -23.25 6.11
C ASN A 63 -0.79 -21.80 5.68
N ALA A 64 -1.27 -21.62 4.44
CA ALA A 64 -1.56 -20.28 3.91
C ALA A 64 -2.83 -19.69 4.53
N LYS A 65 -2.71 -18.52 5.16
CA LYS A 65 -3.82 -17.91 5.92
C LYS A 65 -4.44 -16.74 5.18
N THR A 66 -3.63 -15.89 4.56
CA THR A 66 -4.10 -14.67 3.89
C THR A 66 -4.40 -14.92 2.41
N ASN A 67 -5.30 -14.12 1.81
CA ASN A 67 -5.62 -14.26 0.38
C ASN A 67 -4.38 -14.18 -0.53
N PRO A 68 -3.43 -13.24 -0.33
CA PRO A 68 -2.19 -13.21 -1.12
C PRO A 68 -1.38 -14.51 -1.02
N GLU A 69 -1.25 -15.08 0.18
CA GLU A 69 -0.54 -16.36 0.38
C GLU A 69 -1.23 -17.51 -0.33
N LYS A 70 -2.57 -17.60 -0.22
CA LYS A 70 -3.36 -18.62 -0.91
C LYS A 70 -3.22 -18.51 -2.43
N ILE A 71 -3.21 -17.29 -2.97
CA ILE A 71 -2.97 -17.02 -4.39
C ILE A 71 -1.59 -17.54 -4.80
N THR A 72 -0.53 -17.27 -4.02
CA THR A 72 0.83 -17.75 -4.30
C THR A 72 0.90 -19.29 -4.32
N VAL A 73 0.31 -19.96 -3.34
CA VAL A 73 0.32 -21.43 -3.26
C VAL A 73 -0.39 -22.06 -4.46
N LEU A 74 -1.56 -21.52 -4.82
CA LEU A 74 -2.32 -22.05 -5.95
C LEU A 74 -1.66 -21.73 -7.29
N GLY A 75 -0.97 -20.60 -7.40
CA GLY A 75 -0.11 -20.30 -8.56
C GLY A 75 1.01 -21.33 -8.71
N LYS A 76 1.71 -21.65 -7.62
CA LYS A 76 2.76 -22.68 -7.62
C LYS A 76 2.21 -24.06 -8.00
N TYR A 77 1.05 -24.41 -7.43
CA TYR A 77 0.35 -25.66 -7.75
C TYR A 77 0.00 -25.77 -9.25
N LEU A 78 -0.47 -24.69 -9.88
CA LEU A 78 -0.76 -24.66 -11.32
C LEU A 78 0.50 -24.91 -12.15
N MET A 79 1.59 -24.20 -11.83
CA MET A 79 2.88 -24.37 -12.50
C MET A 79 3.39 -25.81 -12.40
N ASP A 80 3.30 -26.42 -11.21
CA ASP A 80 3.80 -27.78 -10.97
C ASP A 80 2.92 -28.85 -11.64
N ARG A 81 1.58 -28.69 -11.59
CA ARG A 81 0.64 -29.65 -12.19
C ARG A 81 0.74 -29.68 -13.70
N ASP A 82 0.78 -28.51 -14.33
CA ASP A 82 0.73 -28.36 -15.79
C ASP A 82 2.13 -28.31 -16.41
N ASN A 83 3.18 -28.37 -15.58
CA ASN A 83 4.59 -28.24 -15.97
C ASN A 83 4.85 -26.95 -16.78
N GLN A 84 4.22 -25.85 -16.35
CA GLN A 84 4.29 -24.53 -16.97
C GLN A 84 5.12 -23.57 -16.12
N THR A 85 5.76 -22.59 -16.78
CA THR A 85 6.56 -21.55 -16.10
C THR A 85 5.71 -20.43 -15.53
N ASN A 86 4.51 -20.22 -16.08
CA ASN A 86 3.62 -19.12 -15.73
C ASN A 86 2.19 -19.65 -15.50
N PHE A 87 1.37 -18.85 -14.81
CA PHE A 87 -0.06 -19.05 -14.63
C PHE A 87 -0.80 -17.71 -14.81
N SER A 88 -2.09 -17.76 -15.11
CA SER A 88 -2.95 -16.58 -15.18
C SER A 88 -3.75 -16.37 -13.89
N GLY A 89 -4.08 -15.11 -13.59
CA GLY A 89 -4.94 -14.78 -12.45
C GLY A 89 -6.32 -15.45 -12.52
N ARG A 90 -6.84 -15.72 -13.73
CA ARG A 90 -8.13 -16.38 -13.95
C ARG A 90 -8.09 -17.85 -13.53
N GLU A 91 -7.03 -18.57 -13.87
CA GLU A 91 -6.86 -19.99 -13.49
C GLU A 91 -6.81 -20.15 -11.97
N VAL A 92 -6.13 -19.24 -11.27
CA VAL A 92 -6.10 -19.22 -9.81
C VAL A 92 -7.50 -19.03 -9.23
N GLN A 93 -8.30 -18.11 -9.78
CA GLN A 93 -9.69 -17.92 -9.35
C GLN A 93 -10.57 -19.16 -9.57
N GLU A 94 -10.39 -19.84 -10.70
CA GLU A 94 -11.13 -21.06 -11.01
C GLU A 94 -10.76 -22.19 -10.04
N ILE A 95 -9.49 -22.33 -9.69
CA ILE A 95 -9.04 -23.29 -8.68
C ILE A 95 -9.54 -22.92 -7.28
N MET A 96 -9.47 -21.64 -6.88
CA MET A 96 -9.99 -21.20 -5.57
C MET A 96 -11.48 -21.53 -5.40
N LYS A 97 -12.27 -21.42 -6.47
CA LYS A 97 -13.68 -21.84 -6.46
C LYS A 97 -13.82 -23.36 -6.30
N LYS A 98 -13.00 -24.14 -7.02
CA LYS A 98 -13.02 -25.61 -6.95
C LYS A 98 -12.59 -26.16 -5.60
N THR A 99 -11.69 -25.47 -4.88
CA THR A 99 -11.23 -25.89 -3.54
C THR A 99 -12.22 -25.55 -2.42
N GLY A 100 -13.28 -24.78 -2.71
CA GLY A 100 -14.24 -24.31 -1.71
C GLY A 100 -13.69 -23.20 -0.81
N GLU A 101 -12.59 -22.57 -1.19
CA GLU A 101 -12.03 -21.43 -0.47
C GLU A 101 -12.88 -20.17 -0.66
N LYS A 102 -12.90 -19.31 0.36
CA LYS A 102 -13.60 -18.03 0.26
C LYS A 102 -12.90 -17.15 -0.77
N MET A 103 -13.63 -16.77 -1.82
CA MET A 103 -13.11 -15.86 -2.83
C MET A 103 -12.76 -14.49 -2.23
N PRO A 104 -11.61 -13.90 -2.61
CA PRO A 104 -11.26 -12.54 -2.25
C PRO A 104 -12.33 -11.54 -2.68
N LYS A 105 -12.66 -10.57 -1.81
CA LYS A 105 -13.58 -9.46 -2.19
C LYS A 105 -13.00 -8.62 -3.33
N ASN A 106 -11.67 -8.49 -3.38
CA ASN A 106 -10.95 -7.81 -4.45
C ASN A 106 -9.69 -8.62 -4.80
N PHE A 107 -9.86 -9.59 -5.69
CA PHE A 107 -8.77 -10.48 -6.12
C PHE A 107 -7.59 -9.70 -6.73
N SER A 108 -7.86 -8.71 -7.59
CA SER A 108 -6.81 -7.91 -8.23
C SER A 108 -5.94 -7.20 -7.19
N ARG A 109 -6.55 -6.65 -6.14
CA ARG A 109 -5.81 -6.06 -5.02
C ARG A 109 -4.95 -7.08 -4.28
N ASP A 110 -5.50 -8.25 -3.96
CA ASP A 110 -4.75 -9.28 -3.21
C ASP A 110 -3.61 -9.89 -4.04
N LEU A 111 -3.80 -10.02 -5.36
CA LEU A 111 -2.74 -10.40 -6.30
C LEU A 111 -1.64 -9.32 -6.35
N GLN A 112 -2.00 -8.04 -6.44
CA GLN A 112 -1.02 -6.95 -6.43
C GLN A 112 -0.22 -6.93 -5.12
N VAL A 113 -0.84 -7.23 -3.98
CA VAL A 113 -0.14 -7.36 -2.69
C VAL A 113 0.84 -8.54 -2.70
N ALA A 114 0.52 -9.65 -3.37
CA ALA A 114 1.44 -10.77 -3.53
C ALA A 114 2.66 -10.42 -4.41
N ILE A 115 2.48 -9.50 -5.35
CA ILE A 115 3.54 -8.99 -6.24
C ILE A 115 4.37 -7.91 -5.53
N ASP A 116 3.77 -6.76 -5.21
CA ASP A 116 4.49 -5.56 -4.77
C ASP A 116 4.96 -5.64 -3.31
N ASP A 117 4.06 -6.04 -2.41
CA ASP A 117 4.33 -5.97 -0.97
C ASP A 117 5.09 -7.21 -0.47
N LEU A 118 4.88 -8.35 -1.13
CA LEU A 118 5.44 -9.65 -0.73
C LEU A 118 6.60 -10.12 -1.61
N GLY A 119 6.61 -9.75 -2.90
CA GLY A 119 7.58 -10.28 -3.86
C GLY A 119 7.48 -11.80 -4.03
N TYR A 120 6.32 -12.40 -3.75
CA TYR A 120 6.11 -13.85 -3.91
C TYR A 120 5.76 -14.24 -5.34
N ILE A 121 5.17 -13.30 -6.07
CA ILE A 121 4.74 -13.48 -7.45
C ILE A 121 5.42 -12.40 -8.29
N PHE A 122 5.81 -12.77 -9.49
CA PHE A 122 6.34 -11.87 -10.50
C PHE A 122 5.41 -11.86 -11.71
N GLU A 123 5.07 -10.68 -12.24
CA GLU A 123 4.34 -10.53 -13.50
C GLU A 123 5.34 -10.49 -14.65
N ASP A 124 5.09 -11.27 -15.69
CA ASP A 124 5.94 -11.31 -16.88
C ASP A 124 5.87 -9.99 -17.66
N ASP A 125 7.03 -9.36 -17.89
CA ASP A 125 7.14 -8.08 -18.61
C ASP A 125 6.71 -8.19 -20.08
N VAL A 126 6.87 -9.38 -20.68
CA VAL A 126 6.56 -9.65 -22.09
C VAL A 126 5.08 -10.00 -22.26
N GLN A 127 4.54 -10.79 -21.32
CA GLN A 127 3.15 -11.28 -21.38
C GLN A 127 2.33 -10.80 -20.18
N LYS A 128 1.77 -9.59 -20.29
CA LYS A 128 0.90 -9.03 -19.24
C LYS A 128 -0.23 -9.98 -18.85
N GLY A 129 -0.44 -10.14 -17.55
CA GLY A 129 -1.42 -11.09 -17.00
C GLY A 129 -0.93 -12.54 -16.88
N GLN A 130 0.33 -12.83 -17.24
CA GLN A 130 1.02 -14.06 -16.88
C GLN A 130 1.91 -13.82 -15.67
N TYR A 131 1.85 -14.75 -14.73
CA TYR A 131 2.51 -14.62 -13.44
C TYR A 131 3.33 -15.87 -13.15
N SER A 132 4.47 -15.72 -12.49
CA SER A 132 5.28 -16.83 -11.98
C SER A 132 5.50 -16.67 -10.49
N VAL A 133 5.73 -17.79 -9.79
CA VAL A 133 6.12 -17.76 -8.38
C VAL A 133 7.63 -17.58 -8.28
N THR A 134 8.08 -16.56 -7.55
CA THR A 134 9.50 -16.27 -7.36
C THR A 134 10.15 -17.31 -6.44
N ASP A 135 11.48 -17.36 -6.41
CA ASP A 135 12.21 -18.17 -5.43
C ASP A 135 11.81 -17.82 -3.99
N GLY A 136 11.59 -16.53 -3.71
CA GLY A 136 11.11 -16.06 -2.41
C GLY A 136 9.70 -16.58 -2.08
N GLY A 137 8.80 -16.62 -3.07
CA GLY A 137 7.48 -17.21 -2.94
C GLY A 137 7.54 -18.72 -2.70
N ALA A 138 8.38 -19.45 -3.45
CA ALA A 138 8.58 -20.88 -3.28
C ALA A 138 9.13 -21.23 -1.89
N GLN A 139 10.12 -20.48 -1.41
CA GLN A 139 10.64 -20.64 -0.05
C GLN A 139 9.60 -20.29 1.01
N ALA A 140 8.76 -19.28 0.78
CA ALA A 140 7.68 -18.93 1.69
C ALA A 140 6.63 -20.05 1.82
N ILE A 141 6.29 -20.72 0.71
CA ILE A 141 5.41 -21.90 0.69
C ILE A 141 6.03 -23.03 1.52
N LEU A 142 7.30 -23.37 1.27
CA LEU A 142 8.02 -24.43 1.99
C LEU A 142 8.10 -24.17 3.50
N ASN A 143 8.28 -22.92 3.90
CA ASN A 143 8.36 -22.51 5.31
C ASN A 143 6.98 -22.22 5.96
N GLY A 144 5.89 -22.52 5.25
CA GLY A 144 4.53 -22.35 5.74
C GLY A 144 4.14 -20.90 6.08
N PHE A 145 4.72 -19.92 5.38
CA PHE A 145 4.53 -18.47 5.57
C PHE A 145 4.79 -17.93 6.99
N SER A 146 5.45 -18.71 7.85
CA SER A 146 5.66 -18.39 9.26
C SER A 146 6.66 -17.24 9.47
N LEU A 147 7.67 -17.13 8.61
CA LEU A 147 8.79 -16.19 8.76
C LEU A 147 8.43 -14.74 8.36
N ASN A 148 7.57 -14.55 7.35
CA ASN A 148 7.29 -13.22 6.81
C ASN A 148 6.23 -12.42 7.57
N ASN A 149 5.54 -13.04 8.53
CA ASN A 149 4.69 -12.30 9.47
C ASN A 149 5.50 -11.45 10.46
N GLN A 150 6.79 -11.73 10.68
CA GLN A 150 7.62 -10.93 11.57
C GLN A 150 8.10 -9.62 10.93
N ASN A 151 8.43 -9.62 9.63
CA ASN A 151 8.90 -8.41 8.94
C ASN A 151 7.76 -7.46 8.49
N ARG A 152 6.53 -7.94 8.36
CA ARG A 152 5.36 -7.07 8.09
C ARG A 152 5.00 -6.17 9.28
N ASN A 153 5.40 -6.55 10.50
CA ASN A 153 5.19 -5.71 11.69
C ASN A 153 6.21 -4.58 11.84
N SER A 154 7.33 -4.58 11.11
CA SER A 154 8.27 -3.44 11.14
C SER A 154 7.94 -2.34 10.13
N ARG A 155 7.21 -2.67 9.04
CA ARG A 155 6.73 -1.69 8.04
C ARG A 155 5.28 -1.24 8.21
N ARG A 156 4.48 -1.90 9.05
CA ARG A 156 3.39 -1.20 9.73
C ARG A 156 4.04 -0.23 10.70
N LYS A 157 4.43 0.95 10.17
CA LYS A 157 4.56 2.18 10.96
C LYS A 157 3.36 2.14 11.88
N SER A 158 3.60 1.80 13.16
CA SER A 158 2.58 1.96 14.15
C SER A 158 2.17 3.41 13.97
N LYS A 159 0.88 3.61 13.70
CA LYS A 159 0.21 4.84 14.01
C LYS A 159 0.21 4.92 15.54
N THR A 160 1.41 4.94 16.13
CA THR A 160 1.62 5.57 17.42
C THR A 160 1.02 6.93 17.15
N ASN A 161 -0.09 7.21 17.81
CA ASN A 161 -0.50 8.55 18.14
C ASN A 161 0.70 9.14 18.88
N LYS A 162 1.75 9.50 18.14
CA LYS A 162 2.78 10.40 18.57
C LYS A 162 1.97 11.66 18.71
N SER A 163 1.43 11.84 19.91
CA SER A 163 0.77 13.03 20.42
C SER A 163 1.57 14.16 19.83
N GLY A 164 1.08 14.70 18.72
CA GLY A 164 1.83 15.63 17.91
C GLY A 164 2.17 16.73 18.89
N GLY A 165 3.46 16.92 19.17
CA GLY A 165 3.89 17.96 20.10
C GLY A 165 3.11 19.19 19.72
N LYS A 166 2.26 19.67 20.64
CA LYS A 166 1.23 20.67 20.35
C LYS A 166 1.94 21.77 19.59
N LYS A 167 1.69 21.88 18.28
CA LYS A 167 2.40 22.84 17.44
C LYS A 167 2.13 24.20 18.07
N ALA A 168 3.18 24.96 18.36
CA ALA A 168 3.07 26.20 19.10
C ALA A 168 2.11 27.14 18.38
N ILE A 169 1.00 27.48 19.04
CA ILE A 169 0.06 28.51 18.60
C ILE A 169 0.60 29.83 19.12
N ARG A 170 0.70 30.86 18.27
CA ARG A 170 1.12 32.20 18.72
C ARG A 170 0.14 32.71 19.78
N GLU A 171 0.66 33.34 20.83
CA GLU A 171 -0.17 33.85 21.93
C GLU A 171 -1.22 34.86 21.45
N GLU A 172 -0.90 35.66 20.44
CA GLU A 172 -1.82 36.63 19.82
C GLU A 172 -3.08 35.96 19.25
N VAL A 173 -2.93 34.79 18.60
CA VAL A 173 -4.05 34.01 18.06
C VAL A 173 -4.83 33.34 19.20
N ASN A 174 -4.12 32.88 20.23
CA ASN A 174 -4.76 32.20 21.37
C ASN A 174 -5.56 33.17 22.26
N LYS A 175 -5.14 34.43 22.38
CA LYS A 175 -5.85 35.47 23.14
C LYS A 175 -7.00 36.11 22.35
N LEU A 176 -7.05 35.90 21.04
CA LEU A 176 -8.10 36.47 20.19
C LEU A 176 -9.48 35.91 20.58
N ASP A 177 -10.37 36.77 21.06
CA ASP A 177 -11.77 36.43 21.25
C ASP A 177 -12.49 36.52 19.89
N ILE A 178 -13.19 35.47 19.50
CA ILE A 178 -13.76 35.34 18.17
C ILE A 178 -15.25 35.08 18.27
N SER A 179 -16.04 36.00 17.71
CA SER A 179 -17.48 35.88 17.54
C SER A 179 -17.81 35.46 16.10
N GLY A 180 -18.95 34.80 15.89
CA GLY A 180 -19.41 34.47 14.53
C GLY A 180 -19.89 35.69 13.72
N GLU A 181 -19.97 36.86 14.37
CA GLU A 181 -20.43 38.12 13.80
C GLU A 181 -19.26 39.10 13.71
N LYS A 182 -19.11 39.74 12.56
CA LYS A 182 -18.13 40.79 12.32
C LYS A 182 -18.70 41.84 11.39
N GLU A 183 -18.52 43.11 11.73
CA GLU A 183 -19.01 44.24 10.94
C GLU A 183 -18.50 44.17 9.48
N GLY A 184 -19.43 44.28 8.54
CA GLY A 184 -19.13 44.25 7.10
C GLY A 184 -18.77 42.87 6.52
N LEU A 185 -19.02 41.78 7.24
CA LEU A 185 -18.91 40.40 6.73
C LEU A 185 -20.19 39.61 7.02
N PRO A 186 -20.51 38.59 6.20
CA PRO A 186 -21.57 37.65 6.52
C PRO A 186 -21.29 36.91 7.82
N ASN A 187 -22.36 36.46 8.50
CA ASN A 187 -22.23 35.64 9.71
C ASN A 187 -21.49 34.35 9.35
N TYR A 188 -20.53 33.96 10.19
CA TYR A 188 -19.68 32.79 9.98
C TYR A 188 -20.48 31.51 9.66
N TRP A 189 -21.62 31.32 10.32
CA TRP A 189 -22.47 30.14 10.18
C TRP A 189 -23.35 30.14 8.94
N GLN A 190 -23.53 31.29 8.30
CA GLN A 190 -24.26 31.39 7.02
C GLN A 190 -23.38 30.97 5.83
N ILE A 191 -22.09 30.74 6.05
CA ILE A 191 -21.14 30.34 5.02
C ILE A 191 -21.16 28.81 4.85
N ASP A 192 -21.79 28.34 3.78
CA ASP A 192 -21.99 26.90 3.54
C ASP A 192 -20.66 26.11 3.43
N SER A 193 -19.68 26.66 2.72
CA SER A 193 -18.40 25.99 2.48
C SER A 193 -17.40 26.21 3.61
N LYS A 194 -16.86 25.12 4.18
CA LYS A 194 -15.73 25.17 5.12
C LYS A 194 -14.52 25.92 4.55
N GLY A 195 -14.26 25.80 3.24
CA GLY A 195 -13.19 26.55 2.57
C GLY A 195 -13.38 28.06 2.62
N HIS A 196 -14.63 28.55 2.54
CA HIS A 196 -14.95 29.97 2.68
C HIS A 196 -14.96 30.42 4.14
N ARG A 197 -15.36 29.54 5.08
CA ARG A 197 -15.20 29.80 6.52
C ARG A 197 -13.74 30.00 6.91
N ILE A 198 -12.82 29.24 6.30
CA ILE A 198 -11.37 29.47 6.49
C ILE A 198 -10.96 30.86 5.97
N LEU A 199 -11.49 31.32 4.83
CA LEU A 199 -11.24 32.70 4.34
C LEU A 199 -11.72 33.75 5.35
N TRP A 200 -12.90 33.52 5.91
CA TRP A 200 -13.48 34.39 6.93
C TRP A 200 -12.58 34.47 8.17
N LEU A 201 -12.06 33.33 8.67
CA LEU A 201 -11.13 33.28 9.79
C LEU A 201 -9.81 34.04 9.51
N ILE A 202 -9.25 33.89 8.30
CA ILE A 202 -8.03 34.60 7.92
C ILE A 202 -8.27 36.12 7.88
N ASN A 203 -9.38 36.57 7.31
CA ASN A 203 -9.76 37.98 7.31
C ASN A 203 -10.07 38.51 8.72
N TYR A 204 -10.65 37.67 9.58
CA TYR A 204 -10.88 38.00 10.99
C TYR A 204 -9.57 38.29 11.71
N ALA A 205 -8.57 37.41 11.55
CA ALA A 205 -7.24 37.57 12.12
C ALA A 205 -6.51 38.81 11.57
N GLU A 206 -6.59 39.07 10.26
CA GLU A 206 -5.94 40.23 9.64
C GLU A 206 -6.47 41.56 10.20
N SER A 207 -7.78 41.70 10.41
CA SER A 207 -8.34 42.92 11.04
C SER A 207 -7.93 43.10 12.50
N ASN A 208 -7.48 42.04 13.16
CA ASN A 208 -6.89 42.08 14.49
C ASN A 208 -5.35 42.19 14.45
N LYS A 209 -4.79 42.64 13.31
CA LYS A 209 -3.35 42.86 13.08
C LYS A 209 -2.50 41.59 13.15
N ILE A 210 -3.09 40.41 12.94
CA ILE A 210 -2.37 39.14 12.88
C ILE A 210 -2.05 38.84 11.41
N ASP A 211 -0.76 38.85 11.07
CA ASP A 211 -0.29 38.62 9.71
C ASP A 211 -0.30 37.12 9.34
N GLY A 212 -1.40 36.70 8.71
CA GLY A 212 -1.64 35.34 8.24
C GLY A 212 -1.82 34.30 9.34
N LEU A 213 -2.36 33.12 8.97
CA LEU A 213 -2.59 32.02 9.90
C LEU A 213 -2.00 30.70 9.37
N SER A 214 -1.35 29.94 10.25
CA SER A 214 -0.98 28.55 9.96
C SER A 214 -2.20 27.61 10.05
N PRO A 215 -2.17 26.40 9.48
CA PRO A 215 -3.26 25.43 9.59
C PRO A 215 -3.70 25.11 11.03
N VAL A 216 -2.76 25.11 11.98
CA VAL A 216 -3.03 24.83 13.39
C VAL A 216 -3.72 26.01 14.06
N GLU A 217 -3.34 27.22 13.70
CA GLU A 217 -3.98 28.44 14.18
C GLU A 217 -5.41 28.56 13.64
N ILE A 218 -5.63 28.17 12.38
CA ILE A 218 -6.98 28.07 11.79
C ILE A 218 -7.84 27.07 12.56
N GLU A 219 -7.31 25.87 12.86
CA GLU A 219 -8.01 24.87 13.67
C GLU A 219 -8.34 25.39 15.08
N SER A 220 -7.41 26.10 15.74
CA SER A 220 -7.64 26.69 17.06
C SER A 220 -8.76 27.73 17.04
N LEU A 221 -8.76 28.64 16.06
CA LEU A 221 -9.82 29.64 15.91
C LEU A 221 -11.17 29.00 15.54
N ALA A 222 -11.18 27.99 14.67
CA ALA A 222 -12.38 27.24 14.33
C ALA A 222 -12.95 26.51 15.56
N THR A 223 -12.09 25.93 16.40
CA THR A 223 -12.48 25.25 17.64
C THR A 223 -13.12 26.21 18.64
N LYS A 224 -12.65 27.46 18.75
CA LYS A 224 -13.31 28.50 19.57
C LYS A 224 -14.73 28.79 19.11
N LEU A 225 -14.98 28.73 17.80
CA LEU A 225 -16.31 28.79 17.22
C LEU A 225 -17.05 27.44 17.24
N ARG A 226 -16.49 26.36 17.81
CA ARG A 226 -17.08 25.00 17.77
C ARG A 226 -17.29 24.44 16.35
N ASP A 227 -16.47 24.87 15.38
CA ASP A 227 -16.43 24.26 14.04
C ASP A 227 -15.34 23.18 13.95
N ASP A 228 -15.63 22.12 13.21
CA ASP A 228 -14.75 20.96 13.03
C ASP A 228 -13.89 21.13 11.77
N ILE A 229 -12.90 22.02 11.86
CA ILE A 229 -11.91 22.27 10.80
C ILE A 229 -10.55 21.76 11.26
N GLU A 230 -10.26 20.50 10.96
CA GLU A 230 -8.96 19.89 11.27
C GLU A 230 -7.82 20.49 10.43
N SER A 231 -6.68 20.79 11.04
CA SER A 231 -5.51 21.37 10.36
C SER A 231 -5.02 20.56 9.16
N LYS A 232 -5.15 19.22 9.20
CA LYS A 232 -4.79 18.33 8.07
C LYS A 232 -5.64 18.55 6.82
N ASN A 233 -6.87 19.06 6.97
CA ASN A 233 -7.81 19.28 5.87
C ASN A 233 -7.74 20.70 5.31
N VAL A 234 -7.15 21.66 6.05
CA VAL A 234 -7.07 23.07 5.65
C VAL A 234 -6.53 23.25 4.22
N ARG A 235 -5.46 22.55 3.85
CA ARG A 235 -4.86 22.64 2.50
C ARG A 235 -5.85 22.19 1.41
N ALA A 236 -6.55 21.08 1.62
CA ALA A 236 -7.53 20.57 0.66
C ALA A 236 -8.71 21.53 0.52
N LEU A 237 -9.25 22.01 1.66
CA LEU A 237 -10.40 22.93 1.70
C LEU A 237 -10.10 24.30 1.07
N THR A 238 -8.85 24.75 1.14
CA THR A 238 -8.41 26.06 0.62
C THR A 238 -7.90 26.02 -0.82
N THR A 239 -7.78 24.83 -1.44
CA THR A 239 -7.21 24.66 -2.79
C THR A 239 -7.97 25.47 -3.85
N LYS A 240 -9.31 25.45 -3.81
CA LYS A 240 -10.16 26.24 -4.72
C LYS A 240 -9.98 27.74 -4.52
N SER A 241 -9.90 28.18 -3.26
CA SER A 241 -9.68 29.59 -2.91
C SER A 241 -8.30 30.10 -3.36
N ALA A 242 -7.26 29.27 -3.25
CA ALA A 242 -5.94 29.59 -3.77
C ALA A 242 -5.93 29.71 -5.29
N LYS A 243 -6.59 28.78 -6.01
CA LYS A 243 -6.72 28.83 -7.48
C LYS A 243 -7.43 30.12 -7.96
N ASN A 244 -8.37 30.62 -7.18
CA ASN A 244 -9.12 31.84 -7.49
C ASN A 244 -8.44 33.14 -7.00
N ASN A 245 -7.18 33.06 -6.53
CA ASN A 245 -6.45 34.21 -5.97
C ASN A 245 -7.18 34.89 -4.80
N PHE A 246 -7.91 34.14 -3.97
CA PHE A 246 -8.53 34.66 -2.75
C PHE A 246 -7.57 34.66 -1.57
N ILE A 247 -6.59 33.75 -1.59
CA ILE A 247 -5.55 33.59 -0.58
C ILE A 247 -4.20 33.35 -1.24
N LYS A 248 -3.14 33.66 -0.50
CA LYS A 248 -1.77 33.29 -0.79
C LYS A 248 -1.18 32.52 0.38
N VAL A 249 -0.30 31.57 0.09
CA VAL A 249 0.47 30.85 1.12
C VAL A 249 1.89 31.39 1.10
N ASP A 250 2.35 31.88 2.25
CA ASP A 250 3.72 32.36 2.42
C ASP A 250 4.73 31.20 2.49
N PRO A 251 6.03 31.44 2.28
CA PRO A 251 7.07 30.42 2.43
C PRO A 251 7.10 29.77 3.82
N SER A 252 6.61 30.47 4.84
CA SER A 252 6.42 29.98 6.21
C SER A 252 5.23 29.03 6.38
N GLY A 253 4.43 28.82 5.32
CA GLY A 253 3.22 28.00 5.35
C GLY A 253 2.00 28.69 5.96
N LYS A 254 2.05 30.01 6.18
CA LYS A 254 0.91 30.82 6.65
C LYS A 254 0.04 31.24 5.48
N TYR A 255 -1.28 31.23 5.70
CA TYR A 255 -2.28 31.65 4.74
C TYR A 255 -2.65 33.11 4.99
N LYS A 256 -2.59 33.93 3.94
CA LYS A 256 -2.99 35.34 3.93
C LYS A 256 -4.12 35.53 2.94
N ILE A 257 -5.11 36.35 3.30
CA ILE A 257 -6.19 36.69 2.38
C ILE A 257 -5.74 37.81 1.44
N LEU A 258 -6.19 37.76 0.19
CA LEU A 258 -5.93 38.79 -0.81
C LEU A 258 -7.16 39.70 -0.93
N GLN A 259 -6.98 40.89 -1.52
CA GLN A 259 -8.08 41.84 -1.75
C GLN A 259 -9.27 41.22 -2.50
N ASN A 260 -9.01 40.29 -3.44
CA ASN A 260 -10.06 39.56 -4.15
C ASN A 260 -10.87 38.64 -3.22
N GLY A 261 -10.21 38.02 -2.22
CA GLY A 261 -10.88 37.22 -1.20
C GLY A 261 -11.75 38.07 -0.27
N ILE A 262 -11.29 39.25 0.11
CA ILE A 262 -12.07 40.21 0.91
C ILE A 262 -13.31 40.67 0.13
N LYS A 263 -13.14 41.06 -1.14
CA LYS A 263 -14.24 41.41 -2.04
C LYS A 263 -15.24 40.25 -2.19
N PHE A 264 -14.75 39.03 -2.32
CA PHE A 264 -15.59 37.84 -2.40
C PHE A 264 -16.43 37.64 -1.14
N LEU A 265 -15.84 37.77 0.06
CA LEU A 265 -16.58 37.65 1.32
C LEU A 265 -17.63 38.76 1.49
N LYS A 266 -17.34 39.99 1.06
CA LYS A 266 -18.28 41.12 1.13
C LYS A 266 -19.39 41.05 0.09
N LYS A 267 -19.06 40.60 -1.13
CA LYS A 267 -20.03 40.46 -2.24
C LYS A 267 -20.93 39.25 -2.06
N SER A 268 -20.51 38.28 -1.25
CA SER A 268 -21.37 37.18 -0.83
C SER A 268 -22.37 37.72 0.19
N ASP A 269 -23.25 38.61 -0.25
CA ASP A 269 -24.62 38.56 0.24
C ASP A 269 -25.07 37.14 -0.05
N PHE A 270 -25.15 36.32 1.00
CA PHE A 270 -25.81 35.03 0.95
C PHE A 270 -27.33 35.27 0.83
N GLU A 271 -27.73 36.14 -0.10
CA GLU A 271 -29.02 36.11 -0.77
C GLU A 271 -29.07 34.79 -1.53
N LYS A 272 -29.38 33.75 -0.76
CA LYS A 272 -29.93 32.51 -1.25
C LYS A 272 -30.94 32.86 -2.33
N ASP A 273 -30.87 32.17 -3.45
CA ASP A 273 -31.85 31.24 -4.00
C ASP A 273 -33.21 31.01 -3.26
N ALA A 274 -33.68 31.94 -2.42
CA ALA A 274 -35.06 32.09 -1.96
C ALA A 274 -36.03 32.38 -3.13
N LYS A 275 -35.54 32.41 -4.37
CA LYS A 275 -36.33 32.47 -5.62
C LYS A 275 -36.28 31.20 -6.47
N LYS A 276 -35.80 30.05 -5.96
CA LYS A 276 -35.83 28.77 -6.70
C LYS A 276 -36.72 27.67 -6.10
N GLN A 277 -37.54 28.02 -5.12
CA GLN A 277 -38.64 27.17 -4.60
C GLN A 277 -39.97 27.92 -4.48
N SER A 278 -40.17 28.96 -5.29
CA SER A 278 -41.48 29.58 -5.53
C SER A 278 -41.80 29.52 -7.01
#